data_AF-A0A1Y5EI63-F1
#
_entry.id   AF-A0A1Y5EI63-F1
#
_cell.length_a   1.000
_cell.length_b   1.000
_cell.length_c   1.000
_cell.angle_alpha   90.00
_cell.angle_beta   90.00
_cell.angle_gamma   90.00
#
_symmetry.space_group_name_H-M   'P 1'
#
loop_
_entity.id
_entity.type
_entity.pdbx_description
1 polymer ?
#
loop_
_entity_poly.entity_id
_entity_poly.type
_entity_poly.pdbx_seq_one_letter_code
_entity_poly.pdbx_strand_id
1 'polypeptide(L)'
;MKKILIANRGEIACRVIKSCRQLGIKTVAVYSTADENALHVEMADEAFHIGPAKAADSYLQADKILEVCLLARVDAVHPGYGFLSENTDFAKLLQDNGIIWIGPNAQSILDMGDKERARSLAIYAGVNVLPGSQRFTLDDHHGLTDAAKLVGYPLLVKASAGGGGIGMRLVESEEALNQTVESTQQMAQRTFGDGTIFMERYVAKARHIEIQVFGFGEGRAIHLYERECSIQRRFQKIIEEAPAPGIPQSIKDDMAAAAVRLTQQQNYLGAGTIEFILDADSFEFFFLEMNTRI
;
A
#
# COMPACT_ATOMS: atom_id res chain seq x y z
N MET A 1 -14.76 -19.82 -13.90
CA MET A 1 -13.66 -20.19 -13.00
C MET A 1 -14.08 -21.41 -12.20
N LYS A 2 -13.31 -22.50 -12.26
CA LYS A 2 -13.58 -23.80 -11.62
C LYS A 2 -12.47 -24.23 -10.68
N LYS A 3 -11.22 -23.82 -10.94
CA LYS A 3 -10.05 -24.12 -10.10
C LYS A 3 -9.17 -22.89 -9.91
N ILE A 4 -8.85 -22.55 -8.67
CA ILE A 4 -8.04 -21.38 -8.29
C ILE A 4 -6.80 -21.86 -7.53
N LEU A 5 -5.62 -21.33 -7.90
CA LEU A 5 -4.42 -21.43 -7.07
C LEU A 5 -4.35 -20.24 -6.11
N ILE A 6 -3.99 -20.51 -4.86
CA ILE A 6 -3.74 -19.44 -3.88
C ILE A 6 -2.23 -19.29 -3.73
N ALA A 7 -1.68 -18.21 -4.28
CA ALA A 7 -0.24 -17.91 -4.26
C ALA A 7 0.18 -17.26 -2.93
N ASN A 8 -0.20 -17.89 -1.81
CA ASN A 8 0.05 -17.41 -0.46
C ASN A 8 0.04 -18.58 0.54
N ARG A 9 0.20 -18.29 1.84
CA ARG A 9 0.22 -19.27 2.93
C ARG A 9 -0.57 -18.80 4.14
N GLY A 10 -0.77 -19.69 5.10
CA GLY A 10 -1.31 -19.32 6.40
C GLY A 10 -2.76 -18.85 6.34
N GLU A 11 -3.11 -17.85 7.16
CA GLU A 11 -4.51 -17.48 7.39
C GLU A 11 -5.20 -16.97 6.12
N ILE A 12 -4.53 -16.14 5.31
CA ILE A 12 -5.11 -15.59 4.09
C ILE A 12 -5.38 -16.68 3.05
N ALA A 13 -4.52 -17.69 2.97
CA ALA A 13 -4.75 -18.84 2.11
C ALA A 13 -5.98 -19.63 2.58
N CYS A 14 -6.09 -19.90 3.88
CA CYS A 14 -7.28 -20.51 4.47
C CYS A 14 -8.56 -19.70 4.21
N ARG A 15 -8.48 -18.36 4.32
CA ARG A 15 -9.60 -17.43 4.09
C ARG A 15 -10.11 -17.51 2.65
N VAL A 16 -9.21 -17.54 1.66
CA VAL A 16 -9.56 -17.67 0.24
C VAL A 16 -10.12 -19.07 -0.05
N ILE A 17 -9.49 -20.13 0.49
CA ILE A 17 -9.97 -21.51 0.32
C ILE A 17 -11.40 -21.67 0.85
N LYS A 18 -11.71 -21.12 2.03
CA LYS A 18 -13.07 -21.14 2.60
C LYS A 18 -14.10 -20.51 1.66
N SER A 19 -13.78 -19.35 1.07
CA SER A 19 -14.66 -18.70 0.09
C SER A 19 -14.82 -19.53 -1.19
N CYS A 20 -13.74 -20.09 -1.72
CA CYS A 20 -13.80 -20.95 -2.91
C CYS A 20 -14.69 -22.18 -2.67
N ARG A 21 -14.57 -22.84 -1.51
CA ARG A 21 -15.40 -23.98 -1.12
C ARG A 21 -16.89 -23.62 -1.07
N GLN A 22 -17.24 -22.45 -0.50
CA GLN A 22 -18.63 -21.97 -0.48
C GLN A 22 -19.21 -21.75 -1.88
N LEU A 23 -18.35 -21.42 -2.85
CA LEU A 23 -18.71 -21.20 -4.25
C LEU A 23 -18.60 -22.47 -5.12
N GLY A 24 -18.22 -23.61 -4.54
CA GLY A 24 -18.00 -24.85 -5.30
C GLY A 24 -16.78 -24.82 -6.22
N ILE A 25 -15.81 -23.94 -5.95
CA ILE A 25 -14.58 -23.77 -6.73
C ILE A 25 -13.45 -24.61 -6.10
N LYS A 26 -12.75 -25.39 -6.93
CA LYS A 26 -11.59 -26.19 -6.50
C LYS A 26 -10.38 -25.32 -6.19
N THR A 27 -9.56 -25.76 -5.24
CA THR A 27 -8.47 -24.96 -4.68
C THR A 27 -7.14 -25.69 -4.76
N VAL A 28 -6.10 -24.95 -5.13
CA VAL A 28 -4.72 -25.42 -5.16
C VAL A 28 -3.90 -24.56 -4.20
N ALA A 29 -3.27 -25.19 -3.20
CA ALA A 29 -2.29 -24.53 -2.33
C ALA A 29 -0.86 -24.71 -2.87
N VAL A 30 -0.01 -23.73 -2.59
CA VAL A 30 1.44 -23.88 -2.69
C VAL A 30 2.06 -23.83 -1.29
N TYR A 31 3.18 -24.52 -1.10
CA TYR A 31 3.86 -24.53 0.20
C TYR A 31 5.39 -24.66 0.10
N SER A 32 6.08 -24.02 1.05
CA SER A 32 7.50 -24.24 1.29
C SER A 32 7.73 -25.47 2.16
N THR A 33 8.96 -25.99 2.23
CA THR A 33 9.31 -27.11 3.13
C THR A 33 8.92 -26.85 4.59
N ALA A 34 8.98 -25.60 5.07
CA ALA A 34 8.60 -25.27 6.44
C ALA A 34 7.08 -25.32 6.69
N ASP A 35 6.28 -25.30 5.63
CA ASP A 35 4.82 -25.22 5.67
C ASP A 35 4.13 -26.53 5.26
N GLU A 36 4.87 -27.63 5.11
CA GLU A 36 4.33 -28.92 4.66
C GLU A 36 3.13 -29.40 5.49
N ASN A 37 3.14 -29.14 6.80
CA ASN A 37 2.07 -29.49 7.72
C ASN A 37 1.16 -28.30 8.09
N ALA A 38 1.19 -27.21 7.30
CA ALA A 38 0.38 -26.03 7.58
C ALA A 38 -1.10 -26.26 7.23
N LEU A 39 -1.99 -25.63 7.98
CA LEU A 39 -3.44 -25.79 7.81
C LEU A 39 -3.93 -25.48 6.39
N HIS A 40 -3.35 -24.50 5.70
CA HIS A 40 -3.79 -24.15 4.34
C HIS A 40 -3.48 -25.25 3.31
N VAL A 41 -2.44 -26.08 3.57
CA VAL A 41 -2.09 -27.24 2.76
C VAL A 41 -3.14 -28.34 2.92
N GLU A 42 -3.50 -28.66 4.17
CA GLU A 42 -4.56 -29.62 4.50
C GLU A 42 -5.94 -29.18 3.97
N MET A 43 -6.18 -27.87 3.93
CA MET A 43 -7.46 -27.32 3.46
C MET A 43 -7.61 -27.29 1.94
N ALA A 44 -6.56 -27.31 1.13
CA ALA A 44 -6.73 -27.25 -0.32
C ALA A 44 -7.17 -28.61 -0.90
N ASP A 45 -7.76 -28.60 -2.10
CA ASP A 45 -8.09 -29.85 -2.81
C ASP A 45 -6.82 -30.51 -3.36
N GLU A 46 -5.82 -29.71 -3.73
CA GLU A 46 -4.49 -30.12 -4.21
C GLU A 46 -3.44 -29.20 -3.58
N ALA A 47 -2.23 -29.70 -3.34
CA ALA A 47 -1.14 -28.90 -2.81
C ALA A 47 0.20 -29.27 -3.45
N PHE A 48 1.03 -28.26 -3.73
CA PHE A 48 2.31 -28.44 -4.40
C PHE A 48 3.45 -27.76 -3.64
N HIS A 49 4.55 -28.50 -3.49
CA HIS A 49 5.79 -27.98 -2.91
C HIS A 49 6.49 -27.04 -3.91
N ILE A 50 6.85 -25.84 -3.47
CA ILE A 50 7.48 -24.80 -4.31
C ILE A 50 8.89 -24.42 -3.86
N GLY A 51 9.46 -25.13 -2.89
CA GLY A 51 10.87 -24.98 -2.52
C GLY A 51 11.16 -24.86 -1.01
N PRO A 52 12.39 -24.48 -0.66
CA PRO A 52 12.87 -24.41 0.72
C PRO A 52 12.13 -23.36 1.57
N ALA A 53 12.36 -23.40 2.88
CA ALA A 53 11.69 -22.56 3.88
C ALA A 53 11.78 -21.04 3.65
N LYS A 54 12.86 -20.55 3.02
CA LYS A 54 13.03 -19.11 2.76
C LYS A 54 12.03 -18.66 1.69
N ALA A 55 11.27 -17.60 1.97
CA ALA A 55 10.31 -17.05 1.01
C ALA A 55 10.95 -16.63 -0.32
N ALA A 56 12.18 -16.07 -0.26
CA ALA A 56 12.96 -15.73 -1.45
C ALA A 56 13.21 -16.93 -2.37
N ASP A 57 13.28 -18.14 -1.83
CA ASP A 57 13.52 -19.38 -2.59
C ASP A 57 12.22 -20.17 -2.87
N SER A 58 11.06 -19.65 -2.44
CA SER A 58 9.74 -20.30 -2.53
C SER A 58 8.62 -19.31 -2.93
N TYR A 59 7.91 -18.71 -1.98
CA TYR A 59 6.72 -17.88 -2.24
C TYR A 59 6.96 -16.62 -3.09
N LEU A 60 8.22 -16.18 -3.21
CA LEU A 60 8.62 -15.05 -4.07
C LEU A 60 9.15 -15.50 -5.44
N GLN A 61 9.11 -16.80 -5.75
CA GLN A 61 9.56 -17.36 -7.03
C GLN A 61 8.36 -17.46 -7.99
N ALA A 62 8.11 -16.39 -8.74
CA ALA A 62 7.01 -16.28 -9.70
C ALA A 62 6.98 -17.45 -10.70
N ASP A 63 8.15 -17.83 -11.25
CA ASP A 63 8.27 -18.93 -12.22
C ASP A 63 7.82 -20.27 -11.64
N LYS A 64 8.21 -20.58 -10.40
CA LYS A 64 7.79 -21.82 -9.73
C LYS A 64 6.28 -21.86 -9.50
N ILE A 65 5.67 -20.73 -9.17
CA ILE A 65 4.22 -20.65 -8.99
C ILE A 65 3.52 -20.82 -10.34
N LEU A 66 4.06 -20.23 -11.41
CA LEU A 66 3.55 -20.43 -12.77
C LEU A 66 3.63 -21.90 -13.20
N GLU A 67 4.76 -22.59 -12.95
CA GLU A 67 4.91 -24.03 -13.22
C GLU A 67 3.80 -24.85 -12.56
N VAL A 68 3.49 -24.57 -11.29
CA VAL A 68 2.38 -25.23 -10.58
C VAL A 68 1.03 -24.87 -11.21
N CYS A 69 0.81 -23.61 -11.59
CA CYS A 69 -0.44 -23.20 -12.25
C CYS A 69 -0.70 -24.00 -13.54
N LEU A 70 0.35 -24.19 -14.36
CA LEU A 70 0.29 -24.94 -15.61
C LEU A 70 0.07 -26.44 -15.36
N LEU A 71 0.78 -27.02 -14.38
CA LEU A 71 0.65 -28.43 -14.01
C LEU A 71 -0.75 -28.75 -13.49
N ALA A 72 -1.27 -27.92 -12.57
CA ALA A 72 -2.57 -28.11 -11.93
C ALA A 72 -3.75 -27.63 -12.81
N ARG A 73 -3.45 -26.95 -13.93
CA ARG A 73 -4.40 -26.39 -14.89
C ARG A 73 -5.44 -25.50 -14.21
N VAL A 74 -4.97 -24.51 -13.46
CA VAL A 74 -5.85 -23.56 -12.77
C VAL A 74 -6.37 -22.50 -13.74
N ASP A 75 -7.57 -22.00 -13.48
CA ASP A 75 -8.15 -20.90 -14.25
C ASP A 75 -7.64 -19.53 -13.77
N ALA A 76 -7.24 -19.44 -12.50
CA ALA A 76 -6.92 -18.18 -11.86
C ALA A 76 -5.97 -18.34 -10.67
N VAL A 77 -5.32 -17.23 -10.29
CA VAL A 77 -4.50 -17.10 -9.09
C VAL A 77 -5.07 -16.01 -8.19
N HIS A 78 -5.27 -16.34 -6.91
CA HIS A 78 -5.50 -15.36 -5.86
C HIS A 78 -4.19 -15.13 -5.11
N PRO A 79 -3.63 -13.91 -5.08
CA PRO A 79 -2.33 -13.67 -4.46
C PRO A 79 -2.40 -13.40 -2.95
N GLY A 80 -3.58 -13.11 -2.41
CA GLY A 80 -3.72 -12.75 -0.99
C GLY A 80 -3.12 -11.36 -0.73
N TYR A 81 -2.35 -11.23 0.36
CA TYR A 81 -1.58 -10.02 0.69
C TYR A 81 -0.11 -10.36 0.93
N GLY A 82 0.78 -9.36 0.83
CA GLY A 82 2.23 -9.58 0.89
C GLY A 82 2.72 -10.45 -0.28
N PHE A 83 3.92 -11.02 -0.16
CA PHE A 83 4.59 -11.78 -1.23
C PHE A 83 4.50 -11.10 -2.61
N LEU A 84 3.80 -11.73 -3.56
CA LEU A 84 3.68 -11.27 -4.94
C LEU A 84 2.35 -10.54 -5.22
N SER A 85 1.54 -10.23 -4.19
CA SER A 85 0.21 -9.62 -4.36
C SER A 85 0.21 -8.23 -5.00
N GLU A 86 1.32 -7.51 -4.92
CA GLU A 86 1.49 -6.20 -5.56
C GLU A 86 2.66 -6.26 -6.56
N ASN A 87 2.98 -7.45 -7.08
CA ASN A 87 4.02 -7.64 -8.08
C ASN A 87 3.41 -7.53 -9.48
N THR A 88 3.69 -6.40 -10.15
CA THR A 88 3.21 -6.09 -11.50
C THR A 88 3.62 -7.15 -12.52
N ASP A 89 4.86 -7.64 -12.44
CA ASP A 89 5.41 -8.58 -13.41
C ASP A 89 4.79 -9.97 -13.26
N PHE A 90 4.49 -10.39 -12.03
CA PHE A 90 3.81 -11.65 -11.77
C PHE A 90 2.35 -11.62 -12.27
N ALA A 91 1.64 -10.52 -12.04
CA ALA A 91 0.28 -10.35 -12.58
C ALA A 91 0.28 -10.44 -14.12
N LYS A 92 1.22 -9.77 -14.79
CA LYS A 92 1.40 -9.85 -16.26
C LYS A 92 1.76 -11.27 -16.71
N LEU A 93 2.74 -11.90 -16.05
CA LEU A 93 3.19 -13.24 -16.36
C LEU A 93 2.03 -14.25 -16.36
N LEU A 94 1.13 -14.17 -15.38
CA LEU A 94 -0.05 -15.02 -15.33
C LEU A 94 -1.03 -14.73 -16.48
N GLN A 95 -1.30 -13.44 -16.75
CA GLN A 95 -2.20 -13.01 -17.83
C GLN A 95 -1.69 -13.45 -19.21
N ASP A 96 -0.39 -13.32 -19.47
CA ASP A 96 0.27 -13.75 -20.71
C ASP A 96 0.19 -15.27 -20.93
N ASN A 97 0.01 -16.04 -19.84
CA ASN A 97 -0.21 -17.48 -19.87
C ASN A 97 -1.71 -17.86 -19.78
N GLY A 98 -2.63 -16.91 -19.96
CA GLY A 98 -4.07 -17.15 -19.96
C GLY A 98 -4.66 -17.47 -18.59
N ILE A 99 -3.94 -17.18 -17.51
CA ILE A 99 -4.38 -17.40 -16.13
C ILE A 99 -4.93 -16.09 -15.56
N ILE A 100 -6.14 -16.12 -15.01
CA ILE A 100 -6.78 -14.93 -14.46
C ILE A 100 -6.07 -14.49 -13.17
N TRP A 101 -5.61 -13.25 -13.15
CA TRP A 101 -5.17 -12.58 -11.94
C TRP A 101 -6.40 -12.10 -11.13
N ILE A 102 -6.58 -12.61 -9.91
CA ILE A 102 -7.64 -12.16 -9.00
C ILE A 102 -7.11 -10.99 -8.18
N GLY A 103 -7.14 -9.81 -8.78
CA GLY A 103 -6.71 -8.55 -8.21
C GLY A 103 -6.87 -7.42 -9.22
N PRO A 104 -6.36 -6.22 -8.92
CA PRO A 104 -6.37 -5.13 -9.88
C PRO A 104 -5.51 -5.42 -11.09
N ASN A 105 -5.77 -4.69 -12.18
CA ASN A 105 -4.97 -4.81 -13.38
C ASN A 105 -3.51 -4.40 -13.09
N ALA A 106 -2.56 -4.94 -13.87
CA ALA A 106 -1.14 -4.71 -13.65
C ALA A 106 -0.73 -3.22 -13.73
N GLN A 107 -1.47 -2.42 -14.50
CA GLN A 107 -1.22 -0.98 -14.60
C GLN A 107 -1.56 -0.27 -13.29
N SER A 108 -2.68 -0.60 -12.64
CA SER A 108 -3.03 -0.05 -11.33
C SER A 108 -2.04 -0.45 -10.24
N ILE A 109 -1.53 -1.70 -10.27
CA ILE A 109 -0.46 -2.15 -9.34
C ILE A 109 0.80 -1.30 -9.55
N LEU A 110 1.23 -1.13 -10.80
CA LEU A 110 2.40 -0.32 -11.14
C LEU A 110 2.21 1.14 -10.71
N ASP A 111 1.03 1.69 -10.96
CA ASP A 111 0.75 3.10 -10.76
C ASP A 111 0.65 3.50 -9.29
N MET A 112 0.13 2.59 -8.46
CA MET A 112 -0.02 2.81 -7.02
C MET A 112 1.17 2.31 -6.20
N GLY A 113 1.99 1.41 -6.76
CA GLY A 113 3.23 0.96 -6.12
C GLY A 113 4.35 2.01 -6.12
N ASP A 114 4.30 2.98 -7.03
CA ASP A 114 5.21 4.13 -7.06
C ASP A 114 4.61 5.31 -6.28
N LYS A 115 5.30 5.76 -5.22
CA LYS A 115 4.79 6.82 -4.33
C LYS A 115 4.57 8.16 -5.04
N GLU A 116 5.46 8.57 -5.93
CA GLU A 116 5.36 9.86 -6.61
C GLU A 116 4.23 9.83 -7.65
N ARG A 117 4.09 8.70 -8.35
CA ARG A 117 3.00 8.50 -9.32
C ARG A 117 1.65 8.38 -8.64
N ALA A 118 1.54 7.56 -7.58
CA ALA A 118 0.33 7.43 -6.77
C ALA A 118 -0.14 8.79 -6.26
N ARG A 119 0.79 9.61 -5.72
CA ARG A 119 0.51 10.98 -5.27
C ARG A 119 0.01 11.86 -6.41
N SER A 120 0.65 11.80 -7.58
CA SER A 120 0.24 12.60 -8.75
C SER A 120 -1.16 12.23 -9.23
N LEU A 121 -1.49 10.93 -9.21
CA LEU A 121 -2.81 10.41 -9.57
C LEU A 121 -3.88 10.77 -8.53
N ALA A 122 -3.54 10.77 -7.24
CA ALA A 122 -4.41 11.25 -6.18
C ALA A 122 -4.76 12.75 -6.36
N ILE A 123 -3.76 13.59 -6.64
CA ILE A 123 -3.97 15.02 -6.96
C ILE A 123 -4.89 15.16 -8.18
N TYR A 124 -4.61 14.42 -9.26
CA TYR A 124 -5.42 14.46 -10.48
C TYR A 124 -6.88 14.04 -10.23
N ALA A 125 -7.11 13.11 -9.32
CA ALA A 125 -8.44 12.66 -8.89
C ALA A 125 -9.15 13.62 -7.90
N GLY A 126 -8.53 14.75 -7.56
CA GLY A 126 -9.06 15.70 -6.57
C GLY A 126 -9.07 15.11 -5.16
N VAL A 127 -8.07 14.30 -4.83
CA VAL A 127 -7.81 13.80 -3.48
C VAL A 127 -6.67 14.63 -2.87
N ASN A 128 -6.91 15.17 -1.68
CA ASN A 128 -5.89 15.93 -0.96
C ASN A 128 -4.71 15.03 -0.65
N VAL A 129 -3.50 15.49 -0.96
CA VAL A 129 -2.24 14.83 -0.57
C VAL A 129 -1.55 15.70 0.45
N LEU A 130 -0.68 15.11 1.26
CA LEU A 130 0.05 15.86 2.26
C LEU A 130 0.92 16.91 1.54
N PRO A 131 0.82 18.20 1.91
CA PRO A 131 1.66 19.24 1.33
C PRO A 131 3.13 18.90 1.54
N GLY A 132 3.89 18.94 0.46
CA GLY A 132 5.31 18.61 0.45
C GLY A 132 6.04 19.47 -0.56
N SER A 133 7.32 19.71 -0.31
CA SER A 133 8.16 20.51 -1.19
C SER A 133 8.85 19.66 -2.26
N GLN A 134 9.45 20.34 -3.23
CA GLN A 134 10.53 19.77 -4.03
C GLN A 134 11.73 19.37 -3.15
N ARG A 135 12.68 18.66 -3.75
CA ARG A 135 13.93 18.28 -3.08
C ARG A 135 14.93 19.43 -3.13
N PHE A 136 15.68 19.61 -2.05
CA PHE A 136 16.76 20.60 -1.92
C PHE A 136 18.07 19.86 -1.70
N THR A 137 19.01 20.03 -2.63
CA THR A 137 20.35 19.45 -2.53
C THR A 137 21.20 20.20 -1.52
N LEU A 138 22.30 19.59 -1.11
CA LEU A 138 23.27 20.23 -0.22
C LEU A 138 23.63 21.63 -0.74
N ASP A 139 23.55 22.64 0.13
CA ASP A 139 23.87 24.04 -0.12
C ASP A 139 23.00 24.78 -1.18
N ASP A 140 21.97 24.16 -1.73
CA ASP A 140 20.97 24.83 -2.60
C ASP A 140 19.67 25.10 -1.85
N HIS A 141 19.50 26.33 -1.38
CA HIS A 141 18.32 26.78 -0.63
C HIS A 141 17.41 27.69 -1.46
N HIS A 142 17.58 27.77 -2.78
CA HIS A 142 16.77 28.65 -3.62
C HIS A 142 15.28 28.24 -3.56
N GLY A 143 14.42 29.17 -3.12
CA GLY A 143 12.98 28.92 -2.96
C GLY A 143 12.59 28.11 -1.72
N LEU A 144 13.53 27.84 -0.80
CA LEU A 144 13.27 27.06 0.42
C LEU A 144 12.16 27.68 1.28
N THR A 145 12.24 28.98 1.56
CA THR A 145 11.24 29.68 2.39
C THR A 145 9.86 29.69 1.75
N ASP A 146 9.77 29.91 0.44
CA ASP A 146 8.49 29.91 -0.27
C ASP A 146 7.87 28.51 -0.29
N ALA A 147 8.70 27.48 -0.50
CA ALA A 147 8.25 26.09 -0.39
C ALA A 147 7.78 25.75 1.03
N ALA A 148 8.47 26.22 2.07
CA ALA A 148 8.06 26.01 3.45
C ALA A 148 6.72 26.69 3.77
N LYS A 149 6.48 27.90 3.24
CA LYS A 149 5.19 28.61 3.36
C LYS A 149 4.06 27.86 2.66
N LEU A 150 4.34 27.25 1.50
CA LEU A 150 3.37 26.42 0.78
C LEU A 150 3.06 25.11 1.52
N VAL A 151 4.07 24.50 2.16
CA VAL A 151 3.89 23.30 2.98
C VAL A 151 3.09 23.60 4.25
N GLY A 152 3.35 24.76 4.87
CA GLY A 152 2.72 25.21 6.10
C GLY A 152 3.40 24.64 7.36
N TYR A 153 3.50 25.47 8.40
CA TYR A 153 4.03 25.07 9.70
C TYR A 153 2.94 24.51 10.64
N PRO A 154 3.26 23.56 11.55
CA PRO A 154 4.57 22.91 11.67
C PRO A 154 4.84 21.95 10.50
N LEU A 155 6.12 21.79 10.14
CA LEU A 155 6.56 20.90 9.06
C LEU A 155 7.71 19.98 9.50
N LEU A 156 7.89 18.88 8.79
CA LEU A 156 9.05 18.00 8.91
C LEU A 156 10.04 18.29 7.79
N VAL A 157 11.32 18.48 8.14
CA VAL A 157 12.44 18.36 7.20
C VAL A 157 12.89 16.90 7.21
N LYS A 158 12.89 16.24 6.05
CA LYS A 158 13.20 14.82 5.87
C LYS A 158 14.37 14.64 4.90
N ALA A 159 15.32 13.78 5.24
CA ALA A 159 16.35 13.31 4.32
C ALA A 159 15.73 12.41 3.23
N SER A 160 16.07 12.65 1.95
CA SER A 160 15.57 11.86 0.82
C SER A 160 16.07 10.42 0.84
N ALA A 161 17.30 10.18 1.29
CA ALA A 161 17.89 8.84 1.43
C ALA A 161 17.62 8.18 2.81
N GLY A 162 16.86 8.84 3.69
CA GLY A 162 16.57 8.35 5.04
C GLY A 162 15.38 7.38 5.09
N GLY A 163 15.43 6.41 6.01
CA GLY A 163 14.35 5.44 6.26
C GLY A 163 14.14 5.15 7.75
N GLY A 164 12.93 4.72 8.12
CA GLY A 164 12.63 4.24 9.48
C GLY A 164 12.61 5.30 10.59
N GLY A 165 12.30 6.56 10.26
CA GLY A 165 12.27 7.66 11.24
C GLY A 165 13.62 8.32 11.48
N ILE A 166 14.70 7.80 10.89
CA ILE A 166 16.03 8.43 10.92
C ILE A 166 16.07 9.47 9.80
N GLY A 167 16.54 10.67 10.11
CA GLY A 167 16.66 11.72 9.09
C GLY A 167 15.53 12.75 9.06
N MET A 168 14.68 12.83 10.09
CA MET A 168 13.57 13.78 10.14
C MET A 168 13.65 14.72 11.35
N ARG A 169 13.34 16.00 11.15
CA ARG A 169 13.30 17.02 12.20
C ARG A 169 12.06 17.90 12.06
N LEU A 170 11.42 18.21 13.18
CA LEU A 170 10.29 19.12 13.25
C LEU A 170 10.76 20.57 13.18
N VAL A 171 10.04 21.40 12.42
CA VAL A 171 10.20 22.85 12.34
C VAL A 171 8.84 23.47 12.67
N GLU A 172 8.79 24.22 13.77
CA GLU A 172 7.54 24.83 14.25
C GLU A 172 7.28 26.22 13.66
N SER A 173 8.32 26.91 13.15
CA SER A 173 8.20 28.27 12.62
C SER A 173 9.26 28.59 11.56
N GLU A 174 9.08 29.71 10.86
CA GLU A 174 9.99 30.19 9.81
C GLU A 174 11.40 30.49 10.35
N GLU A 175 11.52 30.98 11.58
CA GLU A 175 12.80 31.31 12.21
C GLU A 175 13.68 30.08 12.42
N ALA A 176 13.07 28.91 12.68
CA ALA A 176 13.77 27.66 12.91
C ALA A 176 14.16 26.92 11.61
N LEU A 177 13.66 27.37 10.45
CA LEU A 177 13.77 26.63 9.19
C LEU A 177 15.21 26.42 8.74
N ASN A 178 15.96 27.51 8.52
CA ASN A 178 17.28 27.45 7.90
C ASN A 178 18.26 26.60 8.73
N GLN A 179 18.29 26.82 10.05
CA GLN A 179 19.14 26.05 10.95
C GLN A 179 18.77 24.55 10.94
N THR A 180 17.48 24.23 10.89
CA THR A 180 17.03 22.83 10.86
C THR A 180 17.39 22.17 9.55
N VAL A 181 17.23 22.86 8.42
CA VAL A 181 17.62 22.38 7.09
C VAL A 181 19.11 22.08 7.03
N GLU A 182 19.97 23.04 7.35
CA GLU A 182 21.44 22.86 7.34
C GLU A 182 21.86 21.66 8.20
N SER A 183 21.33 21.58 9.43
CA SER A 183 21.66 20.49 10.35
C SER A 183 21.18 19.12 9.84
N THR A 184 20.06 19.07 9.11
CA THR A 184 19.50 17.83 8.55
C THR A 184 20.28 17.40 7.31
N GLN A 185 20.61 18.33 6.42
CA GLN A 185 21.44 18.06 5.24
C GLN A 185 22.82 17.53 5.62
N GLN A 186 23.50 18.16 6.59
CA GLN A 186 24.81 17.70 7.06
C GLN A 186 24.76 16.30 7.68
N MET A 187 23.71 16.01 8.45
CA MET A 187 23.53 14.68 9.02
C MET A 187 23.23 13.65 7.93
N ALA A 188 22.33 13.97 6.98
CA ALA A 188 21.99 13.09 5.87
C ALA A 188 23.22 12.77 5.00
N GLN A 189 24.05 13.78 4.71
CA GLN A 189 25.31 13.61 4.01
C GLN A 189 26.28 12.67 4.74
N ARG A 190 26.41 12.80 6.07
CA ARG A 190 27.30 11.95 6.87
C ARG A 190 26.80 10.51 7.01
N THR A 191 25.50 10.33 7.15
CA THR A 191 24.90 9.01 7.43
C THR A 191 24.60 8.22 6.16
N PHE A 192 24.14 8.89 5.10
CA PHE A 192 23.63 8.27 3.88
C PHE A 192 24.45 8.60 2.64
N GLY A 193 25.43 9.52 2.73
CA GLY A 193 26.19 9.99 1.57
C GLY A 193 25.41 10.94 0.65
N ASP A 194 24.16 11.27 1.00
CA ASP A 194 23.27 12.13 0.24
C ASP A 194 22.62 13.16 1.19
N GLY A 195 23.03 14.43 1.04
CA GLY A 195 22.51 15.57 1.78
C GLY A 195 21.15 16.10 1.30
N THR A 196 20.52 15.44 0.32
CA THR A 196 19.23 15.88 -0.23
C THR A 196 18.12 15.76 0.81
N ILE A 197 17.32 16.81 0.94
CA ILE A 197 16.16 16.87 1.83
C ILE A 197 14.89 17.26 1.10
N PHE A 198 13.75 17.07 1.75
CA PHE A 198 12.46 17.66 1.37
C PHE A 198 11.66 18.00 2.63
N MET A 199 10.64 18.84 2.47
CA MET A 199 9.73 19.24 3.54
C MET A 199 8.35 18.61 3.33
N GLU A 200 7.67 18.30 4.41
CA GLU A 200 6.31 17.76 4.41
C GLU A 200 5.54 18.30 5.61
N ARG A 201 4.23 18.56 5.47
CA ARG A 201 3.41 19.05 6.59
C ARG A 201 3.43 18.06 7.74
N TYR A 202 3.63 18.55 8.97
CA TYR A 202 3.60 17.71 10.16
C TYR A 202 2.18 17.57 10.69
N VAL A 203 1.70 16.34 10.84
CA VAL A 203 0.41 16.03 11.48
C VAL A 203 0.69 15.47 12.86
N ALA A 204 0.52 16.31 13.90
CA ALA A 204 0.95 15.99 15.26
C ALA A 204 0.14 14.84 15.89
N LYS A 205 -1.18 14.84 15.70
CA LYS A 205 -2.09 13.79 16.16
C LYS A 205 -2.67 13.04 14.97
N ALA A 206 -1.78 12.38 14.23
CA ALA A 206 -2.16 11.60 13.07
C ALA A 206 -2.98 10.36 13.47
N ARG A 207 -4.17 10.25 12.87
CA ARG A 207 -4.92 9.00 12.78
C ARG A 207 -4.70 8.39 11.41
N HIS A 208 -4.56 7.08 11.36
CA HIS A 208 -4.49 6.30 10.13
C HIS A 208 -5.90 5.77 9.83
N ILE A 209 -6.56 6.38 8.85
CA ILE A 209 -7.90 5.99 8.39
C ILE A 209 -7.76 5.36 7.02
N GLU A 210 -8.45 4.27 6.76
CA GLU A 210 -8.42 3.66 5.44
C GLU A 210 -9.82 3.32 4.94
N ILE A 211 -10.07 3.56 3.66
CA ILE A 211 -11.34 3.29 3.01
C ILE A 211 -11.20 2.01 2.21
N GLN A 212 -12.05 1.01 2.51
CA GLN A 212 -12.18 -0.16 1.66
C GLN A 212 -12.88 0.23 0.36
N VAL A 213 -12.29 -0.10 -0.77
CA VAL A 213 -12.91 0.08 -2.09
C VAL A 213 -13.06 -1.24 -2.82
N PHE A 214 -14.06 -1.30 -3.69
CA PHE A 214 -14.20 -2.36 -4.69
C PHE A 214 -14.48 -1.73 -6.05
N GLY A 215 -13.54 -1.90 -6.97
CA GLY A 215 -13.67 -1.47 -8.35
C GLY A 215 -14.26 -2.57 -9.22
N PHE A 216 -15.16 -2.20 -10.12
CA PHE A 216 -15.75 -3.13 -11.10
C PHE A 216 -15.06 -3.08 -12.46
N GLY A 217 -13.96 -2.32 -12.57
CA GLY A 217 -13.47 -1.83 -13.85
C GLY A 217 -14.38 -0.75 -14.44
N GLU A 218 -13.98 -0.21 -15.60
CA GLU A 218 -14.81 0.69 -16.43
C GLU A 218 -15.36 1.91 -15.68
N GLY A 219 -14.56 2.49 -14.77
CA GLY A 219 -14.92 3.69 -14.02
C GLY A 219 -16.01 3.52 -12.96
N ARG A 220 -16.41 2.28 -12.62
CA ARG A 220 -17.37 2.01 -11.54
C ARG A 220 -16.66 1.50 -10.28
N ALA A 221 -16.98 2.08 -9.13
CA ALA A 221 -16.47 1.65 -7.85
C ALA A 221 -17.47 1.93 -6.72
N ILE A 222 -17.36 1.17 -5.64
CA ILE A 222 -18.05 1.42 -4.37
C ILE A 222 -17.03 1.44 -3.24
N HIS A 223 -17.41 2.03 -2.10
CA HIS A 223 -16.68 1.86 -0.85
C HIS A 223 -17.44 0.92 0.10
N LEU A 224 -16.71 0.28 1.00
CA LEU A 224 -17.25 -0.55 2.09
C LEU A 224 -16.83 0.06 3.44
N TYR A 225 -17.11 1.36 3.57
CA TYR A 225 -16.80 2.19 4.74
C TYR A 225 -15.30 2.26 5.07
N GLU A 226 -15.00 2.91 6.18
CA GLU A 226 -13.67 3.15 6.71
C GLU A 226 -13.27 2.18 7.83
N ARG A 227 -11.96 2.05 8.03
CA ARG A 227 -11.35 1.42 9.20
C ARG A 227 -10.39 2.39 9.89
N GLU A 228 -10.36 2.31 11.21
CA GLU A 228 -9.37 2.98 12.06
C GLU A 228 -8.19 2.04 12.27
N CYS A 229 -6.98 2.48 11.94
CA CYS A 229 -5.76 1.69 12.04
C CYS A 229 -4.63 2.41 12.79
N SER A 230 -4.98 3.38 13.64
CA SER A 230 -4.00 4.23 14.35
C SER A 230 -3.25 3.53 15.48
N ILE A 231 -3.79 2.43 16.01
CA ILE A 231 -3.12 1.66 17.06
C ILE A 231 -2.01 0.83 16.41
N GLN A 232 -0.81 1.41 16.40
CA GLN A 232 0.36 0.88 15.72
C GLN A 232 1.55 0.71 16.66
N ARG A 233 2.43 -0.23 16.33
CA ARG A 233 3.75 -0.35 16.96
C ARG A 233 4.79 -0.41 15.85
N ARG A 234 5.74 0.55 15.85
CA ARG A 234 6.78 0.68 14.81
C ARG A 234 6.18 0.73 13.39
N PHE A 235 5.13 1.52 13.21
CA PHE A 235 4.42 1.70 11.93
C PHE A 235 3.74 0.43 11.39
N GLN A 236 3.49 -0.56 12.25
CA GLN A 236 2.70 -1.74 11.92
C GLN A 236 1.39 -1.69 12.68
N LYS A 237 0.28 -1.96 11.98
CA LYS A 237 -1.08 -2.03 12.54
C LYS A 237 -1.16 -3.20 13.53
N ILE A 238 -1.75 -2.95 14.69
CA ILE A 238 -1.90 -3.94 15.79
C ILE A 238 -3.36 -4.18 16.12
N ILE A 239 -4.15 -3.10 16.15
CA ILE A 239 -5.60 -3.17 16.34
C ILE A 239 -6.24 -2.29 15.28
N GLU A 240 -7.19 -2.88 14.56
CA GLU A 240 -8.05 -2.22 13.59
C GLU A 240 -9.50 -2.32 14.05
N GLU A 241 -10.27 -1.24 13.89
CA GLU A 241 -11.71 -1.24 14.17
C GLU A 241 -12.51 -0.58 13.04
N ALA A 242 -13.77 -0.96 12.92
CA ALA A 242 -14.69 -0.44 11.91
C ALA A 242 -16.12 -0.35 12.48
N PRO A 243 -16.84 0.77 12.27
CA PRO A 243 -16.39 2.02 11.64
C PRO A 243 -15.43 2.82 12.55
N ALA A 244 -14.73 3.82 12.01
CA ALA A 244 -13.76 4.61 12.77
C ALA A 244 -14.47 5.52 13.81
N PRO A 245 -14.13 5.44 15.11
CA PRO A 245 -14.84 6.19 16.14
C PRO A 245 -14.49 7.68 16.14
N GLY A 246 -15.42 8.53 16.57
CA GLY A 246 -15.14 9.95 16.84
C GLY A 246 -14.80 10.83 15.63
N ILE A 247 -15.01 10.36 14.40
CA ILE A 247 -14.89 11.17 13.18
C ILE A 247 -16.30 11.64 12.78
N PRO A 248 -16.51 12.95 12.50
CA PRO A 248 -17.80 13.43 12.00
C PRO A 248 -18.21 12.70 10.71
N GLN A 249 -19.51 12.39 10.58
CA GLN A 249 -20.01 11.63 9.42
C GLN A 249 -19.69 12.32 8.09
N SER A 250 -19.78 13.66 8.02
CA SER A 250 -19.41 14.43 6.83
C SER A 250 -17.97 14.20 6.39
N ILE A 251 -17.03 14.10 7.33
CA ILE A 251 -15.61 13.85 7.04
C ILE A 251 -15.42 12.41 6.53
N LYS A 252 -16.16 11.43 7.08
CA LYS A 252 -16.15 10.06 6.58
C LYS A 252 -16.69 9.97 5.15
N ASP A 253 -17.79 10.68 4.87
CA ASP A 253 -18.40 10.75 3.55
C ASP A 253 -17.45 11.41 2.54
N ASP A 254 -16.73 12.48 2.95
CA ASP A 254 -15.73 13.14 2.11
C ASP A 254 -14.53 12.23 1.79
N MET A 255 -14.00 11.51 2.79
CA MET A 255 -12.94 10.51 2.59
C MET A 255 -13.40 9.37 1.68
N ALA A 256 -14.60 8.85 1.90
CA ALA A 256 -15.17 7.79 1.08
C ALA A 256 -15.37 8.24 -0.37
N ALA A 257 -15.89 9.46 -0.58
CA ALA A 257 -16.05 10.03 -1.90
C ALA A 257 -14.69 10.24 -2.59
N ALA A 258 -13.67 10.70 -1.85
CA ALA A 258 -12.31 10.85 -2.38
C ALA A 258 -11.70 9.51 -2.80
N ALA A 259 -11.86 8.47 -1.98
CA ALA A 259 -11.40 7.12 -2.26
C ALA A 259 -12.09 6.53 -3.51
N VAL A 260 -13.42 6.68 -3.62
CA VAL A 260 -14.17 6.23 -4.79
C VAL A 260 -13.70 6.97 -6.05
N ARG A 261 -13.53 8.30 -6.01
CA ARG A 261 -13.03 9.07 -7.18
C ARG A 261 -11.68 8.56 -7.67
N LEU A 262 -10.72 8.35 -6.76
CA LEU A 262 -9.39 7.82 -7.12
C LEU A 262 -9.51 6.41 -7.75
N THR A 263 -10.34 5.56 -7.16
CA THR A 263 -10.60 4.20 -7.65
C THR A 263 -11.21 4.20 -9.06
N GLN A 264 -12.16 5.10 -9.32
CA GLN A 264 -12.80 5.27 -10.64
C GLN A 264 -11.81 5.80 -11.68
N GLN A 265 -11.01 6.81 -11.34
CA GLN A 265 -9.98 7.37 -12.22
C GLN A 265 -8.95 6.32 -12.65
N GLN A 266 -8.64 5.36 -11.77
CA GLN A 266 -7.76 4.23 -12.07
C GLN A 266 -8.40 3.13 -12.91
N ASN A 267 -9.71 3.20 -13.20
CA ASN A 267 -10.48 2.06 -13.73
C ASN A 267 -10.20 0.78 -12.92
N TYR A 268 -10.09 0.93 -11.60
CA TYR A 268 -9.60 -0.11 -10.72
C TYR A 268 -10.53 -1.34 -10.75
N LEU A 269 -9.94 -2.53 -10.60
CA LEU A 269 -10.65 -3.81 -10.64
C LEU A 269 -10.40 -4.59 -9.36
N GLY A 270 -11.46 -5.12 -8.74
CA GLY A 270 -11.35 -5.91 -7.53
C GLY A 270 -11.22 -5.06 -6.27
N ALA A 271 -10.71 -5.69 -5.19
CA ALA A 271 -10.56 -5.06 -3.89
C ALA A 271 -9.28 -4.22 -3.80
N GLY A 272 -9.36 -3.11 -3.10
CA GLY A 272 -8.23 -2.25 -2.76
C GLY A 272 -8.54 -1.43 -1.52
N THR A 273 -7.52 -0.82 -0.94
CA THR A 273 -7.68 0.04 0.23
C THR A 273 -6.95 1.35 0.00
N ILE A 274 -7.63 2.47 0.20
CA ILE A 274 -7.01 3.80 0.12
C ILE A 274 -6.79 4.31 1.53
N GLU A 275 -5.54 4.57 1.88
CA GLU A 275 -5.12 5.00 3.20
C GLU A 275 -4.99 6.53 3.26
N PHE A 276 -5.39 7.09 4.39
CA PHE A 276 -5.35 8.49 4.71
C PHE A 276 -4.68 8.71 6.06
N ILE A 277 -3.90 9.79 6.14
CA ILE A 277 -3.57 10.42 7.41
C ILE A 277 -4.65 11.47 7.69
N LEU A 278 -5.30 11.37 8.84
CA LEU A 278 -6.28 12.33 9.35
C LEU A 278 -5.71 13.04 10.58
N ASP A 279 -5.77 14.36 10.63
CA ASP A 279 -5.48 15.11 11.85
C ASP A 279 -6.65 14.96 12.85
N ALA A 280 -6.37 14.44 14.05
CA ALA A 280 -7.41 14.21 15.05
C ALA A 280 -8.05 15.49 15.61
N ASP A 281 -7.38 16.65 15.51
CA ASP A 281 -7.88 17.92 16.02
C ASP A 281 -8.63 18.69 14.93
N SER A 282 -8.08 18.79 13.71
CA SER A 282 -8.68 19.58 12.61
C SER A 282 -9.61 18.77 11.70
N PHE A 283 -9.51 17.44 11.72
CA PHE A 283 -10.15 16.51 10.76
C PHE A 283 -9.75 16.74 9.29
N GLU A 284 -8.67 17.47 9.03
CA GLU A 284 -8.07 17.47 7.70
C GLU A 284 -7.47 16.10 7.39
N PHE A 285 -7.72 15.57 6.18
CA PHE A 285 -7.20 14.28 5.75
C PHE A 285 -6.39 14.38 4.46
N PHE A 286 -5.41 13.49 4.34
CA PHE A 286 -4.46 13.44 3.23
C PHE A 286 -4.22 12.00 2.80
N PHE A 287 -4.29 11.76 1.50
CA PHE A 287 -3.89 10.49 0.89
C PHE A 287 -2.46 10.12 1.31
N LEU A 288 -2.31 8.88 1.77
CA LEU A 288 -1.05 8.28 2.16
C LEU A 288 -0.57 7.30 1.09
N GLU A 289 -1.37 6.28 0.82
CA GLU A 289 -1.08 5.24 -0.16
C GLU A 289 -2.36 4.51 -0.59
N MET A 290 -2.23 3.66 -1.61
CA MET A 290 -3.26 2.71 -1.98
C MET A 290 -2.67 1.31 -1.98
N ASN A 291 -3.20 0.43 -1.14
CA ASN A 291 -2.88 -0.99 -1.18
C ASN A 291 -3.69 -1.66 -2.30
N THR A 292 -2.98 -2.21 -3.28
CA THR A 292 -3.55 -2.75 -4.52
C THR A 292 -3.95 -4.23 -4.40
N ARG A 293 -4.55 -4.56 -3.26
CA ARG A 293 -4.83 -5.93 -2.82
C ARG A 293 -5.90 -5.94 -1.72
N ILE A 294 -6.23 -7.13 -1.24
CA ILE A 294 -7.00 -7.33 0.00
C ILE A 294 -6.23 -6.87 1.24
#